data_AF-A0A3D3GKN9-F1
#
_entry.id   AF-A0A3D3GKN9-F1
#
_cell.length_a   1.000
_cell.length_b   1.000
_cell.length_c   1.000
_cell.angle_alpha   90.00
_cell.angle_beta   90.00
_cell.angle_gamma   90.00
#
_symmetry.space_group_name_H-M   'P 1'
#
loop_
_entity.id
_entity.type
_entity.pdbx_description
1 polymer ?
#
loop_
_entity_poly.entity_id
_entity_poly.type
_entity_poly.pdbx_seq_one_letter_code
_entity_poly.pdbx_strand_id
1 'polypeptide(L)' 'MKISVQVKAGAKENKVEDMGVGHYRVRVKAPPIEGKANEALVAVLAEYFDVPKRNVRLCSGRTSKQKMFEIG' A
#
# COMPACT_ATOMS: atom_id res chain seq x y z
N MET A 1 5.97 -12.80 -1.08
CA MET A 1 4.79 -12.83 -0.17
C MET A 1 3.67 -11.97 -0.75
N LYS A 2 2.42 -12.44 -0.76
CA LYS A 2 1.26 -11.62 -1.19
C LYS A 2 0.52 -11.08 0.02
N ILE A 3 0.13 -9.81 -0.05
CA ILE A 3 -0.59 -9.11 1.00
C ILE A 3 -1.80 -8.36 0.44
N SER A 4 -2.85 -8.29 1.25
CA SER A 4 -4.05 -7.51 0.96
C SER A 4 -3.96 -6.17 1.69
N VAL A 5 -4.01 -5.07 0.96
CA VAL A 5 -3.86 -3.71 1.48
C VAL A 5 -5.15 -2.92 1.31
N GLN A 6 -5.75 -2.49 2.41
CA GLN A 6 -6.84 -1.53 2.43
C GLN A 6 -6.28 -0.10 2.46
N VAL A 7 -6.58 0.67 1.42
CA VAL A 7 -6.04 2.01 1.22
C VAL A 7 -6.98 3.08 1.78
N LYS A 8 -6.47 3.94 2.64
CA LYS A 8 -7.08 5.23 3.02
C LYS A 8 -6.22 6.38 2.51
N ALA A 9 -6.56 6.89 1.33
CA ALA A 9 -5.92 8.07 0.75
C ALA A 9 -6.45 9.37 1.37
N GLY A 10 -5.68 10.46 1.26
CA GLY A 10 -6.02 11.75 1.86
C GLY A 10 -5.99 11.75 3.40
N ALA A 11 -5.19 10.88 4.01
CA ALA A 11 -5.04 10.83 5.46
C ALA A 11 -4.17 11.99 5.99
N LYS A 12 -4.28 12.30 7.28
CA LYS A 12 -3.38 13.27 7.94
C LYS A 12 -1.93 12.79 8.03
N GLU A 13 -1.70 11.49 7.97
CA GLU A 13 -0.38 10.86 8.13
C GLU A 13 -0.25 9.58 7.29
N ASN A 14 1.00 9.22 6.98
CA ASN A 14 1.32 7.93 6.38
C ASN A 14 1.44 6.91 7.51
N LYS A 15 0.68 5.82 7.46
CA LYS A 15 0.69 4.79 8.50
C LYS A 15 0.32 3.42 7.95
N VAL A 16 1.03 2.40 8.39
CA VAL A 16 0.72 0.99 8.13
C VAL A 16 0.20 0.37 9.42
N GLU A 17 -0.96 -0.26 9.36
CA GLU A 17 -1.56 -1.07 10.42
C GLU A 17 -1.64 -2.52 9.92
N ASP A 18 -1.01 -3.45 10.62
CA ASP A 18 -1.26 -4.88 10.41
C ASP A 18 -2.64 -5.23 10.99
N MET A 19 -3.49 -5.82 10.16
CA MET A 19 -4.84 -6.27 10.53
C MET A 19 -4.89 -7.79 10.73
N GLY A 20 -3.74 -8.48 10.66
CA GLY A 20 -3.61 -9.93 10.77
C GLY A 20 -3.79 -10.68 9.43
N VAL A 21 -3.26 -11.91 9.38
CA VAL A 21 -3.42 -12.86 8.26
C VAL A 21 -3.12 -12.24 6.88
N GLY A 22 -2.02 -11.50 6.77
CA GLY A 22 -1.59 -10.87 5.51
C GLY A 22 -2.47 -9.71 5.04
N HIS A 23 -3.33 -9.18 5.90
CA HIS A 23 -4.14 -8.00 5.65
C HIS A 23 -3.53 -6.79 6.35
N TYR A 24 -3.38 -5.70 5.60
CA TYR A 24 -2.81 -4.46 6.07
C TYR A 24 -3.75 -3.32 5.74
N ARG A 25 -3.82 -2.32 6.63
CA ARG A 25 -4.47 -1.05 6.36
C ARG A 25 -3.39 0.01 6.22
N VAL A 26 -3.35 0.66 5.06
CA VAL A 26 -2.37 1.70 4.78
C VAL A 26 -3.08 3.03 4.58
N ARG A 27 -2.71 3.99 5.42
CA ARG A 27 -3.12 5.38 5.33
C ARG A 27 -2.03 6.13 4.59
N VAL A 28 -2.38 6.91 3.58
CA VAL A 28 -1.43 7.77 2.86
C VAL A 28 -1.96 9.18 2.80
N LYS A 29 -1.08 10.17 3.00
CA LYS A 29 -1.36 11.59 2.78
C LYS A 29 -1.68 11.91 1.33
N ALA A 30 -1.11 11.13 0.40
CA ALA A 30 -1.29 11.34 -1.01
C ALA A 30 -2.80 11.40 -1.37
N PRO A 31 -3.20 12.34 -2.22
CA PRO A 31 -4.60 12.44 -2.65
C PRO A 31 -4.99 11.17 -3.41
N PRO A 32 -6.28 10.81 -3.44
CA PRO A 32 -6.81 9.66 -4.20
C PRO A 32 -6.79 9.91 -5.73
N ILE A 33 -5.78 10.62 -6.22
CA ILE A 33 -5.55 10.83 -7.65
C ILE A 33 -4.81 9.60 -8.17
N GLU A 34 -5.34 9.04 -9.26
CA GLU A 34 -4.79 7.85 -9.90
C GLU A 34 -3.28 8.03 -10.19
N GLY A 35 -2.47 7.03 -9.83
CA GLY A 35 -1.00 7.10 -9.92
C GLY A 35 -0.32 7.55 -8.62
N LYS A 36 -0.64 8.74 -8.11
CA LYS A 36 0.04 9.31 -6.91
C LYS A 36 -0.17 8.48 -5.64
N ALA A 37 -1.38 7.94 -5.45
CA ALA A 37 -1.66 7.06 -4.32
C ALA A 37 -0.90 5.73 -4.42
N ASN A 38 -0.66 5.21 -5.63
CA ASN A 38 0.04 3.95 -5.84
C ASN A 38 1.53 4.08 -5.53
N GLU A 39 2.16 5.16 -6.00
CA GLU A 39 3.57 5.45 -5.70
C GLU A 39 3.79 5.65 -4.20
N ALA A 40 2.89 6.39 -3.53
CA ALA A 40 2.94 6.56 -2.09
C ALA A 40 2.76 5.23 -1.34
N LEU A 41 1.83 4.37 -1.78
CA LEU A 41 1.65 3.03 -1.22
C LEU A 41 2.91 2.18 -1.36
N VAL A 42 3.51 2.16 -2.54
CA VAL A 42 4.75 1.40 -2.79
C VAL A 42 5.87 1.88 -1.87
N ALA A 43 6.04 3.19 -1.73
CA ALA A 43 7.06 3.74 -0.84
C ALA A 43 6.82 3.37 0.63
N VAL A 44 5.58 3.52 1.12
CA VAL A 44 5.22 3.22 2.51
C VAL A 44 5.33 1.73 2.82
N LEU A 45 4.91 0.86 1.89
CA LEU A 45 5.03 -0.59 2.07
C LEU A 45 6.50 -1.03 2.00
N ALA A 46 7.29 -0.48 1.07
CA ALA A 46 8.72 -0.79 0.96
C ALA A 46 9.48 -0.45 2.25
N GLU A 47 9.20 0.72 2.83
CA GLU A 47 9.79 1.14 4.11
C GLU A 47 9.35 0.25 5.28
N TYR A 48 8.06 -0.12 5.33
CA TYR A 48 7.53 -0.98 6.41
C TYR A 48 8.09 -2.40 6.39
N PHE A 49 8.25 -3.00 5.20
CA PHE A 49 8.77 -4.36 5.03
C PHE A 49 10.30 -4.40 4.88
N ASP A 50 10.99 -3.26 4.93
CA ASP A 50 12.43 -3.13 4.71
C ASP A 50 12.89 -3.77 3.39
N VAL A 51 12.15 -3.53 2.32
CA VAL A 51 12.46 -4.05 0.97
C VAL A 51 12.63 -2.94 -0.05
N PRO A 52 13.39 -3.16 -1.14
CA PRO A 52 13.45 -2.22 -2.24
C PRO A 52 12.06 -1.97 -2.86
N LYS A 53 11.76 -0.73 -3.26
CA LYS A 53 10.49 -0.38 -3.95
C LYS A 53 10.16 -1.27 -5.15
N ARG A 54 11.19 -1.74 -5.88
CA ARG A 54 11.06 -2.66 -7.03
C ARG A 54 10.49 -4.04 -6.65
N ASN A 55 10.64 -4.44 -5.39
CA ASN A 55 10.11 -5.69 -4.84
C ASN A 55 8.66 -5.55 -4.40
N VAL A 56 8.10 -4.34 -4.35
CA VAL A 56 6.69 -4.09 -4.04
C VAL A 56 5.92 -3.90 -5.33
N ARG A 57 5.16 -4.92 -5.74
CA ARG A 57 4.39 -4.91 -6.98
C ARG A 57 2.90 -4.93 -6.69
N LEU A 58 2.15 -4.06 -7.35
CA LEU A 58 0.69 -4.09 -7.32
C LEU A 58 0.19 -5.21 -8.23
N CYS A 59 -0.35 -6.29 -7.67
CA CYS A 59 -0.94 -7.39 -8.42
C CYS A 59 -2.36 -7.07 -8.88
N SER A 60 -3.18 -6.43 -8.03
CA SER A 60 -4.61 -6.21 -8.31
C SER A 60 -5.18 -5.04 -7.53
N GLY A 61 -6.31 -4.49 -7.99
CA GLY A 61 -7.02 -3.40 -7.31
C GLY A 61 -6.53 -2.00 -7.66
N ARG A 62 -6.06 -1.77 -8.90
CA ARG A 62 -5.61 -0.44 -9.36
C ARG A 62 -6.63 0.67 -9.06
N THR A 63 -7.91 0.40 -9.29
CA THR A 63 -9.06 1.30 -9.08
C THR A 63 -9.83 1.04 -7.79
N SER A 64 -9.49 0.00 -7.03
CA SER A 64 -10.21 -0.38 -5.81
C SER A 64 -9.54 0.15 -4.54
N LYS A 65 -10.33 0.32 -3.47
CA LYS A 65 -9.83 0.63 -2.12
C LYS A 65 -9.11 -0.56 -1.48
N GLN A 66 -9.41 -1.77 -1.94
CA GLN A 66 -8.66 -2.98 -1.58
C GLN A 66 -7.71 -3.33 -2.73
N LYS A 67 -6.42 -3.38 -2.41
CA LYS A 67 -5.34 -3.65 -3.36
C LYS A 67 -4.58 -4.86 -2.92
N MET A 68 -4.09 -5.66 -3.86
CA MET A 68 -3.24 -6.80 -3.56
C MET A 68 -1.83 -6.47 -4.01
N PHE A 69 -0.88 -6.55 -3.09
CA PHE A 69 0.53 -6.32 -3.37
C PHE A 69 1.32 -7.60 -3.18
N GLU A 70 2.33 -7.79 -4.01
CA GLU A 70 3.36 -8.80 -3.84
C GLU A 70 4.63 -8.11 -3.36
N ILE A 71 5.17 -8.63 -2.26
CA ILE A 71 6.41 -8.23 -1.61
C ILE A 71 7.43 -9.33 -1.92
N GLY A 72 8.39 -9.04 -2.79
CA GLY A 72 9.44 -9.96 -3.23
C GLY A 72 10.67 -9.98 -2.33
#